data_AF-A0A533WL45-F1
#
_entry.id   AF-A0A533WL45-F1
#
_cell.length_a   1.000
_cell.length_b   1.000
_cell.length_c   1.000
_cell.angle_alpha   90.00
_cell.angle_beta   90.00
_cell.angle_gamma   90.00
#
_symmetry.space_group_name_H-M   'P 1'
#
loop_
_entity.id
_entity.type
_entity.pdbx_description
1 polymer ?
#
loop_
_entity_poly.entity_id
_entity_poly.type
_entity_poly.pdbx_seq_one_letter_code
_entity_poly.pdbx_strand_id
1 'polypeptide(L)'
;VTYGNRTNVDEADLIWYLAHDSETKVIGMYFEGLEDGRKFMDTAKRVIMEHKKPIVVYKNNRTAYAAKQSALHNGSLAGSYEVAKGAFDQVGILSVNSYEELIASLKALSRQPVPLGNRIAMVTNGGGAVVGALDQIESLGLTIAQPSEQTKKAYGEYFPVTYAYGNPCDLTCVATATDFEFAIRKLIEDPNVDIIVAWLVPWFVLQKGPLEEDDILKVLAKIRNEKKPILIGTFSDKSSRGVSKNIEKLGIPVFHSL
;
A
#
# COMPACT_ATOMS: atom_id res chain seq x y z
N VAL A 1 2.99 -19.91 -4.86
CA VAL A 1 2.95 -21.29 -5.40
C VAL A 1 3.07 -21.21 -6.90
N THR A 2 4.00 -21.96 -7.51
CA THR A 2 3.98 -22.18 -8.97
C THR A 2 3.25 -23.51 -9.21
N TYR A 3 2.19 -23.50 -10.01
CA TYR A 3 1.33 -24.67 -10.26
C TYR A 3 1.28 -25.03 -11.76
N GLY A 4 2.11 -24.37 -12.57
CA GLY A 4 2.33 -24.71 -13.97
C GLY A 4 1.05 -24.72 -14.80
N ASN A 5 0.86 -25.80 -15.56
CA ASN A 5 -0.19 -25.93 -16.56
C ASN A 5 -1.61 -26.14 -16.00
N ARG A 6 -1.80 -26.13 -14.68
CA ARG A 6 -3.13 -26.29 -14.05
C ARG A 6 -3.86 -27.57 -14.50
N THR A 7 -3.15 -28.70 -14.57
CA THR A 7 -3.74 -29.96 -15.08
C THR A 7 -4.66 -30.68 -14.08
N ASN A 8 -4.62 -30.30 -12.80
CA ASN A 8 -5.44 -30.90 -11.76
C ASN A 8 -5.85 -29.85 -10.72
N VAL A 9 -4.86 -29.28 -10.01
CA VAL A 9 -5.08 -28.22 -9.01
C VAL A 9 -5.14 -26.86 -9.70
N ASP A 10 -6.18 -26.08 -9.42
CA ASP A 10 -6.39 -24.74 -9.96
C ASP A 10 -6.32 -23.61 -8.92
N GLU A 11 -6.54 -22.38 -9.37
CA GLU A 11 -6.50 -21.20 -8.49
C GLU A 11 -7.54 -21.28 -7.39
N ALA A 12 -8.73 -21.83 -7.68
CA ALA A 12 -9.80 -21.94 -6.70
C ALA A 12 -9.38 -22.90 -5.58
N ASP A 13 -8.80 -24.05 -5.93
CA ASP A 13 -8.28 -25.01 -4.94
C ASP A 13 -7.18 -24.39 -4.08
N LEU A 14 -6.26 -23.64 -4.71
CA LEU A 14 -5.15 -22.98 -4.01
C LEU A 14 -5.62 -21.88 -3.06
N ILE A 15 -6.54 -20.99 -3.49
CA ILE A 15 -7.05 -19.95 -2.59
C ILE A 15 -7.88 -20.54 -1.45
N TRP A 16 -8.59 -21.64 -1.70
CA TRP A 16 -9.33 -22.35 -0.67
C TRP A 16 -8.41 -22.97 0.37
N TYR A 17 -7.32 -23.62 -0.07
CA TYR A 17 -6.28 -24.13 0.82
C TYR A 17 -5.66 -23.01 1.66
N LEU A 18 -5.24 -21.92 1.01
CA LEU A 18 -4.62 -20.77 1.68
C LEU A 18 -5.59 -20.04 2.62
N ALA A 19 -6.90 -20.14 2.40
CA ALA A 19 -7.90 -19.59 3.32
C ALA A 19 -7.87 -20.26 4.70
N HIS A 20 -7.50 -21.55 4.76
CA HIS A 20 -7.44 -22.32 6.00
C HIS A 20 -6.08 -22.25 6.70
N ASP A 21 -5.04 -21.79 6.02
CA ASP A 21 -3.71 -21.60 6.61
C ASP A 21 -3.68 -20.38 7.54
N SER A 22 -3.44 -20.56 8.84
CA SER A 22 -3.39 -19.47 9.82
C SER A 22 -2.26 -18.45 9.58
N GLU A 23 -1.19 -18.83 8.87
CA GLU A 23 -0.07 -17.93 8.59
C GLU A 23 -0.34 -17.01 7.38
N THR A 24 -1.23 -17.42 6.47
CA THR A 24 -1.63 -16.62 5.32
C THR A 24 -2.58 -15.49 5.72
N LYS A 25 -2.11 -14.24 5.59
CA LYS A 25 -2.92 -13.02 5.85
C LYS A 25 -3.57 -12.42 4.61
N VAL A 26 -2.91 -12.55 3.46
CA VAL A 26 -3.34 -11.98 2.18
C VAL A 26 -2.93 -12.95 1.07
N ILE A 27 -3.78 -13.09 0.05
CA ILE A 27 -3.53 -13.98 -1.08
C ILE A 27 -3.26 -13.12 -2.32
N GLY A 28 -2.05 -13.24 -2.86
CA GLY A 28 -1.65 -12.57 -4.09
C GLY A 28 -1.54 -13.55 -5.24
N MET A 29 -2.05 -13.18 -6.41
CA MET A 29 -1.93 -14.01 -7.59
C MET A 29 -1.69 -13.22 -8.87
N TYR A 30 -0.94 -13.87 -9.74
CA TYR A 30 -0.79 -13.51 -11.13
C TYR A 30 -1.31 -14.67 -11.97
N PHE A 31 -2.10 -14.37 -13.00
CA PHE A 31 -2.54 -15.37 -13.96
C PHE A 31 -2.87 -14.77 -15.33
N GLU A 32 -2.88 -15.63 -16.34
CA GLU A 32 -3.18 -15.26 -17.74
C GLU A 32 -4.65 -15.53 -18.11
N GLY A 33 -5.27 -16.53 -17.51
CA GLY A 33 -6.67 -16.89 -17.70
C GLY A 33 -7.17 -17.79 -16.57
N LEU A 34 -8.48 -17.98 -16.49
CA LEU A 34 -9.14 -18.94 -15.60
C LEU A 34 -9.82 -19.99 -16.49
N GLU A 35 -9.74 -21.26 -16.10
CA GLU A 35 -10.45 -22.33 -16.81
C GLU A 35 -11.92 -22.38 -16.36
N ASP A 36 -12.14 -22.52 -15.04
CA ASP A 36 -13.46 -22.38 -14.43
C ASP A 36 -13.57 -21.07 -13.65
N GLY A 37 -13.95 -20.01 -14.37
CA GLY A 37 -14.16 -18.69 -13.78
C GLY A 37 -15.26 -18.66 -12.72
N ARG A 38 -16.30 -19.50 -12.83
CA ARG A 38 -17.41 -19.52 -11.86
C ARG A 38 -16.93 -20.12 -10.53
N LYS A 39 -16.29 -21.29 -10.58
CA LYS A 39 -15.65 -21.94 -9.42
C LYS A 39 -14.71 -20.96 -8.71
N PHE A 40 -13.86 -20.26 -9.46
CA PHE A 40 -12.96 -19.27 -8.89
C PHE A 40 -13.69 -18.12 -8.19
N MET A 41 -14.68 -17.48 -8.83
CA MET A 41 -15.42 -16.37 -8.21
C MET A 41 -16.17 -16.79 -6.95
N ASP A 42 -16.85 -17.94 -6.99
CA ASP A 42 -17.61 -18.45 -5.85
C ASP A 42 -16.66 -18.78 -4.69
N THR A 43 -15.50 -19.37 -4.98
CA THR A 43 -14.49 -19.68 -3.98
C THR A 43 -13.87 -18.42 -3.41
N ALA A 44 -13.46 -17.46 -4.24
CA ALA A 44 -12.88 -16.20 -3.81
C ALA A 44 -13.84 -15.41 -2.90
N LYS A 45 -15.13 -15.35 -3.26
CA LYS A 45 -16.17 -14.75 -2.43
C LYS A 45 -16.23 -15.39 -1.05
N ARG A 46 -16.21 -16.73 -0.97
CA ARG A 46 -16.21 -17.46 0.30
C ARG A 46 -14.94 -17.18 1.11
N VAL A 47 -13.77 -17.19 0.49
CA VAL A 47 -12.50 -16.85 1.16
C VAL A 47 -12.55 -15.45 1.78
N ILE A 48 -13.00 -14.44 1.01
CA ILE A 48 -13.08 -13.06 1.48
C ILE A 48 -14.15 -12.92 2.59
N MET A 49 -15.32 -13.54 2.42
CA MET A 49 -16.44 -13.36 3.35
C MET A 49 -16.32 -14.18 4.63
N GLU A 50 -15.90 -15.44 4.53
CA GLU A 50 -15.83 -16.40 5.63
C GLU A 50 -14.49 -16.28 6.37
N HIS A 51 -13.37 -16.11 5.65
CA HIS A 51 -12.02 -16.10 6.24
C HIS A 51 -11.42 -14.70 6.39
N LYS A 52 -12.07 -13.66 5.84
CA LYS A 52 -11.60 -12.26 5.90
C LYS A 52 -10.19 -12.04 5.34
N LYS A 53 -9.78 -12.87 4.39
CA LYS A 53 -8.47 -12.75 3.72
C LYS A 53 -8.61 -12.02 2.39
N PRO A 54 -7.96 -10.85 2.21
CA PRO A 54 -8.01 -10.14 0.94
C PRO A 54 -7.33 -10.96 -0.17
N ILE A 55 -7.88 -10.85 -1.39
CA ILE A 55 -7.30 -11.45 -2.59
C ILE A 55 -6.91 -10.31 -3.54
N VAL A 56 -5.64 -10.28 -3.95
CA VAL A 56 -5.08 -9.31 -4.89
C VAL A 56 -4.66 -10.01 -6.17
N VAL A 57 -5.16 -9.54 -7.31
CA VAL A 57 -4.94 -10.15 -8.62
C VAL A 57 -4.21 -9.18 -9.54
N TYR A 58 -3.09 -9.61 -10.09
CA TYR A 58 -2.55 -9.03 -11.32
C TYR A 58 -2.91 -9.93 -12.50
N LYS A 59 -3.92 -9.50 -13.28
CA LYS A 59 -4.34 -10.21 -14.49
C LYS A 59 -3.54 -9.70 -15.68
N ASN A 60 -2.77 -10.58 -16.32
CA ASN A 60 -2.07 -10.21 -17.56
C ASN A 60 -3.01 -10.20 -18.77
N ASN A 61 -2.45 -9.95 -19.95
CA ASN A 61 -3.09 -10.02 -21.28
C ASN A 61 -4.34 -9.13 -21.45
N ARG A 62 -4.30 -7.95 -20.84
CA ARG A 62 -5.45 -7.03 -20.67
C ARG A 62 -5.92 -6.36 -21.95
N THR A 63 -5.02 -6.17 -22.92
CA THR A 63 -5.37 -5.56 -24.21
C THR A 63 -5.73 -6.65 -25.21
N ALA A 64 -6.57 -6.33 -26.19
CA ALA A 64 -6.96 -7.29 -27.25
C ALA A 64 -5.75 -7.91 -27.96
N TYR A 65 -4.68 -7.13 -28.17
CA TYR A 65 -3.45 -7.63 -28.77
C TYR A 65 -2.72 -8.62 -27.84
N ALA A 66 -2.54 -8.28 -26.56
CA ALA A 66 -1.89 -9.15 -25.60
C ALA A 66 -2.70 -10.42 -25.32
N ALA A 67 -4.03 -10.31 -25.25
CA ALA A 67 -4.98 -11.41 -25.18
C ALA A 67 -4.78 -12.39 -26.34
N LYS A 68 -4.73 -11.87 -27.58
CA LYS A 68 -4.48 -12.67 -28.78
C LYS A 68 -3.12 -13.36 -28.76
N GLN A 69 -2.06 -12.67 -28.34
CA GLN A 69 -0.72 -13.26 -28.22
C GLN A 69 -0.66 -14.35 -27.16
N SER A 70 -1.29 -14.12 -26.00
CA SER A 70 -1.37 -15.11 -24.92
C SER A 70 -2.11 -16.38 -25.36
N ALA A 71 -3.20 -16.24 -26.15
CA ALA A 71 -3.94 -17.37 -26.70
C ALA A 71 -3.08 -18.27 -27.60
N LEU A 72 -2.10 -17.72 -28.32
CA LEU A 72 -1.14 -18.52 -29.11
C LEU A 72 -0.17 -19.31 -28.24
N HIS A 73 0.14 -18.83 -27.04
CA HIS A 73 1.10 -19.45 -26.13
C HIS A 73 0.47 -20.53 -25.25
N ASN A 74 -0.75 -20.30 -24.76
CA ASN A 74 -1.41 -21.20 -23.80
C ASN A 74 -2.64 -21.94 -24.37
N GLY A 75 -2.98 -21.72 -25.65
CA GLY A 75 -4.07 -22.41 -26.35
C GLY A 75 -5.47 -22.08 -25.85
N SER A 76 -5.63 -21.11 -24.94
CA SER A 76 -6.92 -20.72 -24.37
C SER A 76 -7.50 -19.48 -25.07
N LEU A 77 -8.82 -19.44 -25.28
CA LEU A 77 -9.48 -18.24 -25.77
C LEU A 77 -9.42 -17.18 -24.66
N ALA A 78 -8.61 -16.14 -24.86
CA ALA A 78 -8.47 -15.07 -23.88
C ALA A 78 -9.81 -14.33 -23.70
N GLY A 79 -10.41 -14.48 -22.52
CA GLY A 79 -11.60 -13.72 -22.12
C GLY A 79 -11.31 -12.21 -22.03
N SER A 80 -12.34 -11.39 -22.19
CA SER A 80 -12.23 -9.93 -22.02
C SER A 80 -11.77 -9.57 -20.61
N TYR A 81 -10.78 -8.68 -20.52
CA TYR A 81 -10.28 -8.19 -19.26
C TYR A 81 -11.35 -7.40 -18.50
N GLU A 82 -12.18 -6.65 -19.20
CA GLU A 82 -13.28 -5.87 -18.65
C GLU A 82 -14.31 -6.77 -17.96
N VAL A 83 -14.63 -7.92 -18.56
CA VAL A 83 -15.50 -8.93 -17.95
C VAL A 83 -14.84 -9.53 -16.70
N ALA A 84 -13.57 -9.90 -16.78
CA ALA A 84 -12.84 -10.43 -15.63
C ALA A 84 -12.78 -9.41 -14.48
N LYS A 85 -12.46 -8.14 -14.79
CA LYS A 85 -12.42 -7.05 -13.82
C LYS A 85 -13.79 -6.83 -13.17
N GLY A 86 -14.85 -6.77 -13.97
CA GLY A 86 -16.22 -6.65 -13.45
C GLY A 86 -16.60 -7.81 -12.52
N ALA A 87 -16.19 -9.04 -12.86
CA ALA A 87 -16.39 -10.20 -11.98
C ALA A 87 -15.57 -10.10 -10.68
N PHE A 88 -14.32 -9.64 -10.75
CA PHE A 88 -13.49 -9.39 -9.56
C PHE A 88 -14.14 -8.35 -8.63
N ASP A 89 -14.61 -7.23 -9.20
CA ASP A 89 -15.25 -6.14 -8.46
C ASP A 89 -16.51 -6.65 -7.72
N GLN A 90 -17.29 -7.56 -8.32
CA GLN A 90 -18.49 -8.15 -7.71
C GLN A 90 -18.23 -9.01 -6.46
N VAL A 91 -17.05 -9.61 -6.36
CA VAL A 91 -16.69 -10.50 -5.23
C VAL A 91 -15.69 -9.86 -4.26
N GLY A 92 -15.24 -8.63 -4.54
CA GLY A 92 -14.30 -7.90 -3.69
C GLY A 92 -12.83 -8.29 -3.89
N ILE A 93 -12.48 -8.88 -5.05
CA ILE A 93 -11.08 -9.10 -5.42
C ILE A 93 -10.46 -7.76 -5.83
N LEU A 94 -9.27 -7.47 -5.30
CA LEU A 94 -8.51 -6.26 -5.63
C LEU A 94 -7.69 -6.51 -6.91
N SER A 95 -8.09 -5.92 -8.04
CA SER A 95 -7.31 -6.00 -9.28
C SER A 95 -6.27 -4.88 -9.32
N VAL A 96 -5.02 -5.24 -9.61
CA VAL A 96 -3.89 -4.32 -9.80
C VAL A 96 -3.33 -4.41 -11.22
N ASN A 97 -2.51 -3.45 -11.61
CA ASN A 97 -2.08 -3.24 -12.99
C ASN A 97 -0.66 -3.71 -13.29
N SER A 98 0.14 -4.01 -12.26
CA SER A 98 1.54 -4.38 -12.41
C SER A 98 2.01 -5.32 -11.29
N TYR A 99 3.19 -5.91 -11.46
CA TYR A 99 3.82 -6.69 -10.40
C TYR A 99 4.21 -5.82 -9.20
N GLU A 100 4.62 -4.58 -9.47
CA GLU A 100 4.98 -3.59 -8.46
C GLU A 100 3.77 -3.26 -7.58
N GLU A 101 2.60 -3.00 -8.19
CA GLU A 101 1.35 -2.76 -7.45
C GLU A 101 0.89 -4.01 -6.69
N LEU A 102 1.06 -5.21 -7.27
CA LEU A 102 0.76 -6.47 -6.58
C LEU A 102 1.61 -6.61 -5.32
N ILE A 103 2.93 -6.49 -5.43
CA ILE A 103 3.84 -6.61 -4.29
C ILE A 103 3.55 -5.51 -3.25
N ALA A 104 3.33 -4.27 -3.69
CA ALA A 104 3.02 -3.15 -2.80
C ALA A 104 1.73 -3.40 -2.01
N SER A 105 0.67 -3.85 -2.68
CA SER A 105 -0.63 -4.16 -2.07
C SER A 105 -0.52 -5.29 -1.05
N LEU A 106 0.16 -6.39 -1.42
CA LEU A 106 0.38 -7.52 -0.50
C LEU A 106 1.18 -7.10 0.74
N LYS A 107 2.19 -6.25 0.55
CA LYS A 107 3.02 -5.73 1.64
C LYS A 107 2.21 -4.86 2.60
N ALA A 108 1.36 -3.97 2.11
CA ALA A 108 0.48 -3.15 2.94
C ALA A 108 -0.54 -4.03 3.69
N LEU A 109 -1.30 -4.86 2.98
CA LEU A 109 -2.39 -5.66 3.53
C LEU A 109 -1.94 -6.72 4.54
N SER A 110 -0.71 -7.22 4.43
CA SER A 110 -0.16 -8.21 5.38
C SER A 110 0.38 -7.60 6.67
N ARG A 111 0.66 -6.29 6.68
CA ARG A 111 1.42 -5.60 7.73
C ARG A 111 0.71 -4.45 8.39
N GLN A 112 -0.42 -3.99 7.84
CA GLN A 112 -1.15 -2.83 8.34
C GLN A 112 -2.62 -3.16 8.60
N PRO A 113 -3.25 -2.49 9.58
CA PRO A 113 -4.68 -2.62 9.81
C PRO A 113 -5.48 -2.07 8.63
N VAL A 114 -6.71 -2.59 8.46
CA VAL A 114 -7.65 -2.04 7.49
C VAL A 114 -8.11 -0.66 7.99
N PRO A 115 -8.03 0.41 7.18
CA PRO A 115 -8.49 1.72 7.59
C PRO A 115 -10.02 1.74 7.78
N LEU A 116 -10.49 2.59 8.70
CA LEU A 116 -11.92 2.77 8.97
C LEU A 116 -12.60 3.74 7.98
N GLY A 117 -11.82 4.37 7.11
CA GLY A 117 -12.28 5.32 6.11
C GLY A 117 -11.20 5.57 5.06
N ASN A 118 -11.41 6.58 4.22
CA ASN A 118 -10.56 6.87 3.06
C ASN A 118 -9.87 8.24 3.14
N ARG A 119 -9.84 8.86 4.33
CA ARG A 119 -9.22 10.18 4.54
C ARG A 119 -7.72 10.02 4.83
N ILE A 120 -6.89 10.47 3.90
CA ILE A 120 -5.43 10.33 3.96
C ILE A 120 -4.78 11.60 4.47
N ALA A 121 -3.84 11.45 5.41
CA ALA A 121 -2.95 12.52 5.84
C ALA A 121 -1.50 12.17 5.51
N MET A 122 -0.76 13.17 5.04
CA MET A 122 0.62 12.99 4.61
C MET A 122 1.57 13.85 5.45
N VAL A 123 2.74 13.31 5.77
CA VAL A 123 3.85 14.03 6.44
C VAL A 123 5.11 13.82 5.61
N THR A 124 5.88 14.86 5.38
CA THR A 124 7.09 14.78 4.55
C THR A 124 8.16 15.77 4.97
N ASN A 125 9.42 15.46 4.69
CA ASN A 125 10.55 16.40 4.75
C ASN A 125 11.14 16.69 3.34
N GLY A 126 10.41 16.31 2.29
CA GLY A 126 10.73 16.54 0.89
C GLY A 126 9.49 16.45 -0.01
N GLY A 127 8.92 17.60 -0.36
CA GLY A 127 7.58 17.69 -0.96
C GLY A 127 7.39 17.14 -2.38
N GLY A 128 8.45 17.02 -3.19
CA GLY A 128 8.30 16.71 -4.63
C GLY A 128 7.57 15.39 -4.92
N ALA A 129 7.89 14.31 -4.20
CA ALA A 129 7.23 13.02 -4.38
C ALA A 129 5.77 13.05 -3.88
N VAL A 130 5.50 13.85 -2.84
CA VAL A 130 4.18 13.97 -2.24
C VAL A 130 3.20 14.68 -3.17
N VAL A 131 3.65 15.69 -3.91
CA VAL A 131 2.79 16.37 -4.91
C VAL A 131 2.31 15.39 -5.98
N GLY A 132 3.19 14.52 -6.50
CA GLY A 132 2.78 13.49 -7.45
C GLY A 132 1.78 12.48 -6.88
N ALA A 133 1.87 12.19 -5.58
CA ALA A 133 0.90 11.36 -4.87
C ALA A 133 -0.48 12.04 -4.79
N LEU A 134 -0.52 13.35 -4.56
CA LEU A 134 -1.76 14.12 -4.47
C LEU A 134 -2.60 14.00 -5.74
N ASP A 135 -1.96 13.98 -6.92
CA ASP A 135 -2.63 13.81 -8.21
C ASP A 135 -3.36 12.46 -8.35
N GLN A 136 -2.96 11.45 -7.58
CA GLN A 136 -3.53 10.09 -7.65
C GLN A 136 -4.60 9.81 -6.59
N ILE A 137 -4.68 10.62 -5.52
CA ILE A 137 -5.54 10.32 -4.37
C ILE A 137 -7.02 10.23 -4.78
N GLU A 138 -7.52 11.19 -5.55
CA GLU A 138 -8.92 11.21 -5.96
C GLU A 138 -9.27 10.07 -6.93
N SER A 139 -8.37 9.74 -7.86
CA SER A 139 -8.57 8.65 -8.83
C SER A 139 -8.63 7.27 -8.17
N LEU A 140 -8.00 7.14 -6.99
CA LEU A 140 -8.04 5.95 -6.14
C LEU A 140 -9.23 5.93 -5.17
N GLY A 141 -10.12 6.93 -5.23
CA GLY A 141 -11.26 7.06 -4.31
C GLY A 141 -10.88 7.42 -2.88
N LEU A 142 -9.66 7.93 -2.67
CA LEU A 142 -9.20 8.49 -1.40
C LEU A 142 -9.54 9.98 -1.34
N THR A 143 -9.56 10.54 -0.14
CA THR A 143 -9.80 11.98 0.08
C THR A 143 -8.72 12.57 0.97
N ILE A 144 -8.32 13.81 0.70
CA ILE A 144 -7.37 14.52 1.57
C ILE A 144 -8.04 14.81 2.91
N ALA A 145 -7.49 14.25 3.98
CA ALA A 145 -7.95 14.51 5.33
C ALA A 145 -7.86 16.00 5.64
N GLN A 146 -8.84 16.51 6.39
CA GLN A 146 -8.83 17.85 6.95
C GLN A 146 -8.57 17.72 8.45
N PRO A 147 -7.31 17.89 8.92
CA PRO A 147 -7.00 17.77 10.33
C PRO A 147 -7.89 18.68 11.17
N SER A 148 -8.27 18.21 12.35
CA SER A 148 -9.05 18.97 13.31
C SER A 148 -8.33 20.27 13.70
N GLU A 149 -9.10 21.27 14.16
CA GLU A 149 -8.54 22.51 14.69
C GLU A 149 -7.60 22.25 15.88
N GLN A 150 -7.83 21.20 16.65
CA GLN A 150 -6.93 20.78 17.73
C GLN A 150 -5.56 20.36 17.19
N THR A 151 -5.52 19.54 16.13
CA THR A 151 -4.27 19.12 15.50
C THR A 151 -3.55 20.30 14.84
N LYS A 152 -4.28 21.15 14.09
CA LYS A 152 -3.71 22.36 13.49
C LYS A 152 -3.11 23.31 14.53
N LYS A 153 -3.80 23.50 15.67
CA LYS A 153 -3.30 24.31 16.78
C LYS A 153 -2.02 23.71 17.39
N ALA A 154 -2.03 22.41 17.66
CA ALA A 154 -0.85 21.73 18.20
C ALA A 154 0.36 21.83 17.25
N TYR A 155 0.12 21.76 15.94
CA TYR A 155 1.15 21.99 14.93
C TYR A 155 1.68 23.42 14.95
N GLY A 156 0.81 24.42 15.01
CA GLY A 156 1.22 25.83 15.07
C GLY A 156 1.97 26.21 16.35
N GLU A 157 1.74 25.51 17.45
CA GLU A 157 2.44 25.73 18.73
C GLU A 157 3.82 25.04 18.78
N TYR A 158 3.98 23.90 18.11
CA TYR A 158 5.21 23.10 18.16
C TYR A 158 6.17 23.42 17.01
N PHE A 159 5.67 23.57 15.78
CA PHE A 159 6.51 23.72 14.60
C PHE A 159 6.96 25.16 14.37
N PRO A 160 8.16 25.37 13.81
CA PRO A 160 8.58 26.69 13.36
C PRO A 160 7.71 27.18 12.20
N VAL A 161 7.67 28.50 12.01
CA VAL A 161 6.91 29.16 10.93
C VAL A 161 7.37 28.76 9.51
N THR A 162 8.54 28.12 9.40
CA THR A 162 9.09 27.62 8.13
C THR A 162 8.43 26.34 7.65
N TYR A 163 7.72 25.61 8.52
CA TYR A 163 7.03 24.37 8.15
C TYR A 163 5.62 24.69 7.61
N ALA A 164 5.19 23.94 6.60
CA ALA A 164 3.82 24.02 6.08
C ALA A 164 3.00 22.88 6.69
N TYR A 165 2.30 23.15 7.79
CA TYR A 165 1.60 22.14 8.58
C TYR A 165 0.12 21.93 8.16
N GLY A 166 -0.15 22.06 6.86
CA GLY A 166 -1.43 21.66 6.26
C GLY A 166 -1.54 20.14 6.08
N ASN A 167 -2.27 19.71 5.06
CA ASN A 167 -2.20 18.35 4.55
C ASN A 167 -1.91 18.39 3.06
N PRO A 168 -0.68 18.05 2.61
CA PRO A 168 0.42 17.46 3.39
C PRO A 168 1.03 18.38 4.46
N CYS A 169 1.56 17.78 5.51
CA CYS A 169 2.42 18.43 6.50
C CYS A 169 3.88 18.35 6.01
N ASP A 170 4.39 19.46 5.46
CA ASP A 170 5.77 19.58 4.98
C ASP A 170 6.66 20.17 6.07
N LEU A 171 7.50 19.32 6.62
CA LEU A 171 8.48 19.59 7.68
C LEU A 171 9.80 20.10 7.11
N THR A 172 9.93 20.28 5.79
CA THR A 172 11.13 20.76 5.09
C THR A 172 12.37 19.89 5.30
N CYS A 173 13.49 20.19 4.63
CA CYS A 173 14.70 19.35 4.70
C CYS A 173 15.43 19.37 6.06
N VAL A 174 15.00 20.19 7.02
CA VAL A 174 15.60 20.29 8.37
C VAL A 174 14.84 19.48 9.43
N ALA A 175 13.83 18.70 9.02
CA ALA A 175 13.04 17.88 9.93
C ALA A 175 13.87 16.82 10.65
N THR A 176 13.67 16.73 11.97
CA THR A 176 14.24 15.71 12.84
C THR A 176 13.31 14.51 13.02
N ALA A 177 13.82 13.40 13.57
CA ALA A 177 12.97 12.26 13.93
C ALA A 177 11.88 12.65 14.96
N THR A 178 12.18 13.59 15.86
CA THR A 178 11.20 14.11 16.83
C THR A 178 10.08 14.90 16.18
N ASP A 179 10.35 15.62 15.10
CA ASP A 179 9.31 16.34 14.34
C ASP A 179 8.34 15.37 13.66
N PHE A 180 8.88 14.29 13.07
CA PHE A 180 8.06 13.21 12.53
C PHE A 180 7.27 12.47 13.62
N GLU A 181 7.87 12.19 14.79
CA GLU A 181 7.15 11.58 15.91
C GLU A 181 5.94 12.45 16.32
N PHE A 182 6.17 13.75 16.49
CA PHE A 182 5.11 14.68 16.87
C PHE A 182 4.00 14.76 15.82
N ALA A 183 4.36 14.93 14.53
CA ALA A 183 3.40 14.99 13.44
C ALA A 183 2.55 13.71 13.37
N ILE A 184 3.20 12.55 13.29
CA ILE A 184 2.49 11.28 13.10
C ILE A 184 1.60 10.98 14.31
N ARG A 185 2.03 11.27 15.54
CA ARG A 185 1.19 11.08 16.74
C ARG A 185 -0.08 11.92 16.70
N LYS A 186 0.00 13.18 16.30
CA LYS A 186 -1.21 14.03 16.19
C LYS A 186 -2.16 13.52 15.12
N LEU A 187 -1.66 13.02 13.99
CA LEU A 187 -2.50 12.39 12.96
C LEU A 187 -3.12 11.06 13.43
N ILE A 188 -2.40 10.28 14.24
CA ILE A 188 -2.95 9.07 14.87
C ILE A 188 -4.14 9.42 15.77
N GLU A 189 -4.03 10.50 16.55
CA GLU A 189 -5.07 10.98 17.47
C GLU A 189 -6.25 11.67 16.74
N ASP A 190 -6.03 12.20 15.55
CA ASP A 190 -7.00 13.05 14.86
C ASP A 190 -8.21 12.25 14.31
N PRO A 191 -9.47 12.56 14.70
CA PRO A 191 -10.64 11.81 14.24
C PRO A 191 -10.94 12.00 12.75
N ASN A 192 -10.31 12.96 12.07
CA ASN A 192 -10.49 13.25 10.66
C ASN A 192 -9.51 12.52 9.72
N VAL A 193 -8.61 11.72 10.29
CA VAL A 193 -7.57 10.99 9.56
C VAL A 193 -7.81 9.49 9.71
N ASP A 194 -7.84 8.77 8.59
CA ASP A 194 -8.02 7.32 8.56
C ASP A 194 -6.74 6.58 8.15
N ILE A 195 -5.92 7.20 7.29
CA ILE A 195 -4.69 6.64 6.73
C ILE A 195 -3.56 7.67 6.86
N ILE A 196 -2.36 7.24 7.24
CA ILE A 196 -1.18 8.11 7.37
C ILE A 196 -0.11 7.64 6.39
N VAL A 197 0.43 8.58 5.60
CA VAL A 197 1.60 8.35 4.75
C VAL A 197 2.73 9.26 5.19
N ALA A 198 3.87 8.70 5.57
CA ALA A 198 5.06 9.45 5.90
C ALA A 198 6.13 9.25 4.82
N TRP A 199 6.46 10.33 4.10
CA TRP A 199 7.55 10.35 3.14
C TRP A 199 8.83 10.85 3.80
N LEU A 200 9.77 9.94 4.00
CA LEU A 200 11.02 10.17 4.70
C LEU A 200 12.15 10.32 3.69
N VAL A 201 12.91 11.41 3.80
CA VAL A 201 14.08 11.70 2.98
C VAL A 201 15.26 11.93 3.91
N PRO A 202 15.97 10.86 4.35
CA PRO A 202 17.12 11.01 5.26
C PRO A 202 18.31 11.72 4.62
N TRP A 203 18.39 11.69 3.29
CA TRP A 203 19.44 12.30 2.49
C TRP A 203 18.84 13.29 1.49
N PHE A 204 19.26 14.55 1.55
CA PHE A 204 18.81 15.59 0.63
C PHE A 204 19.97 16.06 -0.24
N VAL A 205 19.87 15.85 -1.56
CA VAL A 205 20.80 16.37 -2.58
C VAL A 205 22.27 16.25 -2.15
N LEU A 206 22.68 15.01 -1.81
CA LEU A 206 24.04 14.59 -1.39
C LEU A 206 24.47 14.93 0.05
N GLN A 207 23.61 15.54 0.87
CA GLN A 207 23.89 15.80 2.28
C GLN A 207 23.01 14.94 3.18
N LYS A 208 23.59 14.46 4.29
CA LYS A 208 22.82 13.80 5.34
C LYS A 208 22.00 14.87 6.07
N GLY A 209 20.68 14.73 6.03
CA GLY A 209 19.78 15.60 6.78
C GLY A 209 19.84 15.30 8.28
N PRO A 210 19.14 16.10 9.11
CA PRO A 210 19.05 15.87 10.56
C PRO A 210 18.15 14.69 10.94
N LEU A 211 17.53 14.02 9.96
CA LEU A 211 16.75 12.79 10.15
C LEU A 211 17.68 11.58 10.31
N GLU A 212 18.11 11.34 11.54
CA GLU A 212 18.96 10.20 11.90
C GLU A 212 18.22 8.85 11.82
N GLU A 213 18.86 7.85 11.22
CA GLU A 213 18.27 6.51 11.00
C GLU A 213 17.85 5.83 12.32
N ASP A 214 18.74 5.83 13.31
CA ASP A 214 18.47 5.16 14.59
C ASP A 214 17.29 5.80 15.34
N ASP A 215 17.15 7.11 15.23
CA ASP A 215 16.08 7.83 15.91
C ASP A 215 14.74 7.65 15.21
N ILE A 216 14.70 7.69 13.87
CA ILE A 216 13.46 7.39 13.15
C ILE A 216 13.02 5.94 13.36
N LEU A 217 13.95 4.98 13.46
CA LEU A 217 13.63 3.59 13.80
C LEU A 217 13.01 3.48 15.20
N LYS A 218 13.52 4.21 16.21
CA LYS A 218 12.92 4.26 17.55
C LYS A 218 11.52 4.84 17.51
N VAL A 219 11.30 5.90 16.75
CA VAL A 219 9.98 6.53 16.57
C VAL A 219 9.00 5.55 15.95
N LEU A 220 9.37 4.96 14.81
CA LEU A 220 8.54 4.00 14.08
C LEU A 220 8.23 2.75 14.91
N ALA A 221 9.18 2.27 15.71
CA ALA A 221 8.96 1.14 16.61
C ALA A 221 7.89 1.42 17.68
N LYS A 222 7.74 2.67 18.14
CA LYS A 222 6.71 3.06 19.12
C LYS A 222 5.30 3.13 18.52
N ILE A 223 5.18 3.40 17.22
CA ILE A 223 3.89 3.63 16.54
C ILE A 223 3.48 2.48 15.61
N ARG A 224 4.24 1.38 15.56
CA ARG A 224 4.00 0.27 14.61
C ARG A 224 2.69 -0.51 14.82
N ASN A 225 2.10 -0.43 16.01
CA ASN A 225 0.91 -1.21 16.41
C ASN A 225 -0.34 -0.33 16.56
N GLU A 226 -0.36 0.81 15.89
CA GLU A 226 -1.50 1.73 15.94
C GLU A 226 -2.69 1.19 15.14
N LYS A 227 -3.88 1.71 15.46
CA LYS A 227 -5.14 1.27 14.83
C LYS A 227 -5.31 1.77 13.40
N LYS A 228 -4.63 2.87 13.06
CA LYS A 228 -4.65 3.46 11.71
C LYS A 228 -3.44 2.94 10.92
N PRO A 229 -3.59 2.59 9.65
CA PRO A 229 -2.45 2.21 8.82
C PRO A 229 -1.48 3.38 8.64
N ILE A 230 -0.19 3.08 8.80
CA ILE A 230 0.93 3.99 8.59
C ILE A 230 1.82 3.40 7.49
N LEU A 231 1.87 4.07 6.36
CA LEU A 231 2.68 3.70 5.21
C LEU A 231 3.90 4.61 5.14
N ILE A 232 5.08 4.03 4.98
CA ILE A 232 6.33 4.80 4.90
C ILE A 232 6.84 4.79 3.47
N GLY A 233 7.26 5.94 2.97
CA GLY A 233 7.93 6.05 1.68
C GLY A 233 9.31 6.68 1.80
N THR A 234 10.25 6.29 0.96
CA THR A 234 11.59 6.89 0.84
C THR A 234 12.17 6.53 -0.52
N PHE A 235 13.08 7.34 -1.06
CA PHE A 235 13.77 7.03 -2.31
C PHE A 235 14.52 5.68 -2.25
N SER A 236 14.70 5.01 -3.39
CA SER A 236 15.38 3.70 -3.50
C SER A 236 16.91 3.82 -3.71
N ASP A 237 17.48 4.99 -3.49
CA ASP A 237 18.89 5.24 -3.72
C ASP A 237 19.77 4.46 -2.71
N LYS A 238 21.07 4.34 -2.98
CA LYS A 238 21.97 3.51 -2.17
C LYS A 238 21.97 3.91 -0.69
N SER A 239 21.78 5.19 -0.37
CA SER A 239 21.78 5.69 1.00
C SER A 239 20.52 5.29 1.79
N SER A 240 19.39 5.11 1.11
CA SER A 240 18.09 4.83 1.72
C SER A 240 17.74 3.33 1.82
N ARG A 241 18.47 2.44 1.13
CA ARG A 241 18.20 0.98 1.16
C ARG A 241 18.43 0.34 2.52
N GLY A 242 19.43 0.82 3.28
CA GLY A 242 19.71 0.33 4.64
C GLY A 242 18.55 0.66 5.58
N VAL A 243 18.19 1.95 5.61
CA VAL A 243 17.05 2.49 6.35
C VAL A 243 15.77 1.71 6.05
N SER A 244 15.45 1.52 4.76
CA SER A 244 14.23 0.83 4.33
C SER A 244 14.15 -0.60 4.86
N LYS A 245 15.25 -1.36 4.77
CA LYS A 245 15.32 -2.72 5.30
C LYS A 245 15.14 -2.76 6.82
N ASN A 246 15.71 -1.80 7.54
CA ASN A 246 15.61 -1.74 8.99
C ASN A 246 14.20 -1.35 9.46
N ILE A 247 13.54 -0.42 8.76
CA ILE A 247 12.12 -0.10 9.01
C ILE A 247 11.24 -1.32 8.76
N GLU A 248 11.48 -2.06 7.67
CA GLU A 248 10.70 -3.26 7.37
C GLU A 248 10.81 -4.37 8.41
N LYS A 249 11.97 -4.51 9.09
CA LYS A 249 12.13 -5.45 10.20
C LYS A 249 11.23 -5.12 11.39
N LEU A 250 10.77 -3.86 11.51
CA LEU A 250 9.80 -3.46 12.53
C LEU A 250 8.36 -3.90 12.17
N GLY A 251 8.14 -4.40 10.96
CA GLY A 251 6.83 -4.79 10.45
C GLY A 251 6.10 -3.67 9.71
N ILE A 252 6.74 -2.52 9.46
CA ILE A 252 6.12 -1.39 8.75
C ILE A 252 6.47 -1.47 7.26
N PRO A 253 5.48 -1.32 6.34
CA PRO A 253 5.76 -1.38 4.92
C PRO A 253 6.44 -0.09 4.44
N VAL A 254 7.54 -0.24 3.68
CA VAL A 254 8.28 0.86 3.04
C VAL A 254 8.08 0.84 1.52
N PHE A 255 7.82 1.98 0.90
CA PHE A 255 7.63 2.14 -0.54
C PHE A 255 8.67 3.08 -1.14
N HIS A 256 8.98 2.88 -2.42
CA HIS A 256 10.02 3.65 -3.12
C HIS A 256 9.50 4.61 -4.19
N SER A 257 8.19 4.58 -4.39
CA SER A 257 7.41 5.50 -5.20
C SER A 257 6.11 5.74 -4.45
N LEU A 258 5.61 6.97 -4.52
CA LEU A 258 4.25 7.31 -4.09
C LEU A 258 3.28 7.16 -5.26
#